data_AF-A0A381QSF4-F1
#
_entry.id   AF-A0A381QSF4-F1
#
_cell.length_a   1.000
_cell.length_b   1.000
_cell.length_c   1.000
_cell.angle_alpha   90.00
_cell.angle_beta   90.00
_cell.angle_gamma   90.00
#
_symmetry.space_group_name_H-M   'P 1'
#
loop_
_entity.id
_entity.type
_entity.pdbx_description
1 polymer ?
#
loop_
_entity_poly.entity_id
_entity_poly.type
_entity_poly.pdbx_seq_one_letter_code
_entity_poly.pdbx_strand_id
1 'polypeptide(L)'
;VAARFREWQGLQDRESSGEARFIHQTYLAMLARLVARRFVAPHRLISNAEELLEVINVDYFNRRGISNFGEGDLFSWIPLEARWEPDLEGLVLETVQGLADALTSHDFTDATPGILDNLYGPTPPRWLTEYLVEDELGLSGDAGLSMLDPACCTGTFLSAAIQAMSRAVAQRGGDPIDVLFEAPEKFRGMDRDPLSVALARLNYLLALGDLVQQEHPPFLLPVYLADADQVPKFGPDNQVAILPTTAGDFPLPLPFIENPLMLDWVLGRLTNYMDGARLRLHVQSEDLAVQEVLNAYYNYLTAPKPRTPVPDPLTQQQADTLLQTARMLVHLHIQGEGVLWLNMVQNLAAPAVFFHVRFDRLGGQGSAALLEASSASYLRPGGQAAILTSSADITPLTVTRLERTVKLDVEGGPISHDSSWADAKAGVRVTEEP
;
A
#
# COMPACT_ATOMS: atom_id res chain seq x y z
N VAL A 1 -14.75 15.02 -2.75
CA VAL A 1 -14.33 15.18 -1.33
C VAL A 1 -15.29 14.51 -0.35
N ALA A 2 -16.60 14.79 -0.39
CA ALA A 2 -17.57 14.24 0.56
C ALA A 2 -17.54 12.70 0.69
N ALA A 3 -17.46 11.97 -0.42
CA ALA A 3 -17.33 10.51 -0.40
C ALA A 3 -16.07 10.04 0.33
N ARG A 4 -14.91 10.62 0.01
CA ARG A 4 -13.64 10.34 0.70
C ARG A 4 -13.73 10.61 2.19
N PHE A 5 -14.35 11.72 2.59
CA PHE A 5 -14.53 12.03 4.00
C PHE A 5 -15.44 11.00 4.70
N ARG A 6 -16.56 10.60 4.09
CA ARG A 6 -17.44 9.56 4.65
C ARG A 6 -16.74 8.22 4.80
N GLU A 7 -16.02 7.77 3.77
CA GLU A 7 -15.30 6.49 3.82
C GLU A 7 -14.16 6.55 4.82
N TRP A 8 -13.42 7.66 4.87
CA TRP A 8 -12.42 7.90 5.90
C TRP A 8 -13.03 7.83 7.31
N GLN A 9 -14.17 8.49 7.55
CA GLN A 9 -14.87 8.43 8.84
C GLN A 9 -15.29 7.00 9.22
N GLY A 10 -15.66 6.18 8.24
CA GLY A 10 -16.03 4.77 8.46
C GLY A 10 -14.84 3.91 8.93
N LEU A 11 -13.61 4.32 8.65
CA LEU A 11 -12.38 3.63 9.05
C LEU A 11 -11.83 4.10 10.41
N GLN A 12 -12.31 5.23 10.94
CA GLN A 12 -11.84 5.79 12.21
C GLN A 12 -12.66 5.27 13.39
N ASP A 13 -12.01 5.18 14.56
CA ASP A 13 -12.74 5.00 15.83
C ASP A 13 -13.66 6.21 16.09
N ARG A 14 -14.88 5.94 16.57
CA ARG A 14 -15.95 6.96 16.72
C ARG A 14 -15.53 8.21 17.49
N GLU A 15 -14.69 8.07 18.51
CA GLU A 15 -14.23 9.18 19.36
C GLU A 15 -13.16 10.06 18.69
N SER A 16 -12.62 9.60 17.57
CA SER A 16 -11.41 10.12 16.95
C SER A 16 -11.65 10.73 15.56
N SER A 17 -12.92 10.80 15.14
CA SER A 17 -13.38 11.28 13.83
C SER A 17 -13.69 12.79 13.82
N GLY A 18 -13.33 13.49 12.75
CA GLY A 18 -13.63 14.91 12.58
C GLY A 18 -12.93 15.55 11.38
N GLU A 19 -13.51 16.63 10.84
CA GLU A 19 -12.98 17.33 9.66
C GLU A 19 -11.55 17.81 9.86
N ALA A 20 -11.23 18.38 11.02
CA ALA A 20 -9.89 18.87 11.33
C ALA A 20 -8.83 17.77 11.25
N ARG A 21 -9.15 16.55 11.71
CA ARG A 21 -8.24 15.41 11.61
C ARG A 21 -8.13 14.93 10.16
N PHE A 22 -9.22 14.85 9.41
CA PHE A 22 -9.17 14.50 7.99
C PHE A 22 -8.29 15.48 7.19
N ILE A 23 -8.41 16.78 7.45
CA ILE A 23 -7.58 17.82 6.84
C ILE A 23 -6.10 17.62 7.24
N HIS A 24 -5.82 17.39 8.53
CA HIS A 24 -4.47 17.14 9.01
C HIS A 24 -3.84 15.90 8.36
N GLN A 25 -4.56 14.79 8.27
CA GLN A 25 -4.07 13.57 7.64
C GLN A 25 -3.92 13.74 6.11
N THR A 26 -4.81 14.50 5.46
CA THR A 26 -4.65 14.88 4.05
C THR A 26 -3.34 15.66 3.87
N TYR A 27 -3.07 16.63 4.75
CA TYR A 27 -1.82 17.38 4.75
C TYR A 27 -0.58 16.49 4.90
N LEU A 28 -0.60 15.54 5.84
CA LEU A 28 0.52 14.62 6.03
C LEU A 28 0.73 13.67 4.84
N ALA A 29 -0.35 13.19 4.21
CA ALA A 29 -0.25 12.39 2.99
C ALA A 29 0.33 13.20 1.82
N MET A 30 -0.03 14.48 1.68
CA MET A 30 0.59 15.38 0.70
C MET A 30 2.08 15.59 0.99
N LEU A 31 2.45 15.80 2.25
CA LEU A 31 3.85 15.92 2.67
C LEU A 31 4.64 14.66 2.29
N ALA A 32 4.09 13.48 2.54
CA ALA A 32 4.71 12.21 2.16
C ALA A 32 4.94 12.11 0.64
N ARG A 33 3.98 12.54 -0.18
CA ARG A 33 4.12 12.59 -1.65
C ARG A 33 5.19 13.58 -2.11
N LEU A 34 5.27 14.76 -1.49
CA LEU A 34 6.30 15.74 -1.83
C LEU A 34 7.71 15.24 -1.42
N VAL A 35 7.83 14.60 -0.26
CA VAL A 35 9.09 13.94 0.18
C VAL A 35 9.46 12.83 -0.79
N ALA A 36 8.53 11.94 -1.15
CA ALA A 36 8.76 10.89 -2.14
C ALA A 36 9.20 11.46 -3.50
N ARG A 37 8.58 12.56 -3.96
CA ARG A 37 8.99 13.23 -5.20
C ARG A 37 10.40 13.77 -5.13
N ARG A 38 10.80 14.38 -4.00
CA ARG A 38 12.16 14.87 -3.76
C ARG A 38 13.17 13.74 -3.62
N PHE A 39 12.77 12.58 -3.10
CA PHE A 39 13.61 11.39 -3.06
C PHE A 39 13.79 10.75 -4.44
N VAL A 40 12.72 10.52 -5.20
CA VAL A 40 12.75 9.84 -6.52
C VAL A 40 13.46 10.64 -7.60
N ALA A 41 13.44 11.97 -7.53
CA ALA A 41 14.15 12.81 -8.48
C ALA A 41 14.79 14.02 -7.76
N PRO A 42 15.88 13.78 -7.02
CA PRO A 42 16.45 14.74 -6.05
C PRO A 42 17.05 15.97 -6.71
N HIS A 43 17.59 15.82 -7.91
CA HIS A 43 18.22 16.91 -8.67
C HIS A 43 17.25 17.68 -9.57
N ARG A 44 15.95 17.36 -9.54
CA ARG A 44 14.92 18.02 -10.36
C ARG A 44 13.86 18.65 -9.49
N LEU A 45 13.79 19.98 -9.53
CA LEU A 45 12.70 20.75 -8.94
C LEU A 45 11.37 20.45 -9.65
N ILE A 46 10.27 20.66 -8.94
CA ILE A 46 8.93 20.61 -9.53
C ILE A 46 8.83 21.77 -10.52
N SER A 47 8.50 21.45 -11.78
CA SER A 47 8.72 22.38 -12.90
C SER A 47 7.59 23.40 -13.05
N ASN A 48 6.37 23.04 -12.66
CA ASN A 48 5.17 23.85 -12.84
C ASN A 48 4.00 23.32 -11.97
N ALA A 49 2.87 24.04 -12.00
CA ALA A 49 1.65 23.66 -11.29
C ALA A 49 1.09 22.30 -11.72
N GLU A 50 1.20 21.92 -13.00
CA GLU A 50 0.72 20.62 -13.50
C GLU A 50 1.49 19.46 -12.84
N GLU A 51 2.82 19.50 -12.84
CA GLU A 51 3.66 18.51 -12.16
C GLU A 51 3.37 18.46 -10.66
N LEU A 52 3.12 19.62 -10.04
CA LEU A 52 2.78 19.70 -8.62
C LEU A 52 1.46 18.96 -8.31
N LEU A 53 0.43 19.16 -9.14
CA LEU A 53 -0.84 18.46 -9.00
C LEU A 53 -0.72 16.97 -9.32
N GLU A 54 0.11 16.59 -10.29
CA GLU A 54 0.43 15.19 -10.58
C GLU A 54 1.11 14.51 -9.38
N VAL A 55 1.95 15.23 -8.61
CA VAL A 55 2.56 14.69 -7.38
C VAL A 55 1.51 14.55 -6.27
N ILE A 56 0.69 15.57 -6.05
CA ILE A 56 -0.35 15.54 -5.00
C ILE A 56 -1.42 14.49 -5.30
N ASN A 57 -1.78 14.26 -6.57
CA ASN A 57 -2.74 13.23 -6.96
C ASN A 57 -2.10 11.90 -7.38
N VAL A 58 -0.78 11.75 -7.21
CA VAL A 58 -0.02 10.51 -7.41
C VAL A 58 0.27 10.14 -8.89
N ASP A 59 -0.34 10.80 -9.86
CA ASP A 59 -0.10 10.57 -11.29
C ASP A 59 1.40 10.62 -11.69
N TYR A 60 2.20 11.45 -11.02
CA TYR A 60 3.65 11.53 -11.25
C TYR A 60 4.34 10.18 -11.04
N PHE A 61 4.00 9.47 -9.96
CA PHE A 61 4.62 8.20 -9.58
C PHE A 61 4.22 7.08 -10.54
N ASN A 62 2.94 7.04 -10.93
CA ASN A 62 2.46 6.08 -11.92
C ASN A 62 3.18 6.25 -13.27
N ARG A 63 3.41 7.50 -13.72
CA ARG A 63 4.21 7.79 -14.94
C ARG A 63 5.67 7.37 -14.81
N ARG A 64 6.21 7.36 -13.58
CA ARG A 64 7.55 6.84 -13.26
C ARG A 64 7.58 5.32 -13.15
N GLY A 65 6.45 4.63 -13.32
CA GLY A 65 6.35 3.18 -13.18
C GLY A 65 6.27 2.70 -11.74
N ILE A 66 5.91 3.57 -10.79
CA ILE A 66 5.67 3.21 -9.38
C ILE A 66 4.15 3.16 -9.19
N SER A 67 3.57 1.96 -9.24
CA SER A 67 2.12 1.76 -9.11
C SER A 67 1.70 1.47 -7.67
N ASN A 68 0.42 1.76 -7.36
CA ASN A 68 -0.18 1.63 -6.02
C ASN A 68 0.55 2.48 -4.97
N PHE A 69 0.99 3.69 -5.36
CA PHE A 69 1.53 4.67 -4.43
C PHE A 69 0.42 5.44 -3.69
N GLY A 70 -0.79 5.47 -4.24
CA GLY A 70 -1.94 6.19 -3.65
C GLY A 70 -2.94 6.74 -4.67
N GLU A 71 -2.95 6.20 -5.89
CA GLU A 71 -3.82 6.61 -6.98
C GLU A 71 -5.29 6.47 -6.58
N GLY A 72 -6.00 7.58 -6.48
CA GLY A 72 -7.41 7.59 -6.13
C GLY A 72 -7.71 7.42 -4.64
N ASP A 73 -6.71 7.38 -3.77
CA ASP A 73 -6.90 7.18 -2.34
C ASP A 73 -7.74 8.30 -1.66
N LEU A 74 -7.96 8.15 -0.36
CA LEU A 74 -8.76 9.07 0.46
C LEU A 74 -8.19 10.49 0.52
N PHE A 75 -6.91 10.68 0.18
CA PHE A 75 -6.18 11.95 0.27
C PHE A 75 -5.74 12.50 -1.11
N SER A 76 -6.03 11.83 -2.23
CA SER A 76 -5.68 12.28 -3.59
C SER A 76 -6.90 12.86 -4.32
N TRP A 77 -7.19 14.16 -4.14
CA TRP A 77 -8.39 14.79 -4.71
C TRP A 77 -8.24 16.27 -5.10
N ILE A 78 -7.03 16.81 -5.14
CA ILE A 78 -6.77 18.26 -5.15
C ILE A 78 -6.08 18.71 -6.45
N PRO A 79 -6.62 19.69 -7.19
CA PRO A 79 -8.03 19.90 -7.50
C PRO A 79 -8.43 18.95 -8.65
N LEU A 80 -9.64 18.42 -8.62
CA LEU A 80 -10.13 17.55 -9.71
C LEU A 80 -11.40 18.08 -10.38
N GLU A 81 -11.93 19.22 -9.93
CA GLU A 81 -13.28 19.63 -10.30
C GLU A 81 -13.35 21.12 -10.67
N ALA A 82 -13.64 21.40 -11.95
CA ALA A 82 -13.82 22.76 -12.48
C ALA A 82 -15.01 23.55 -11.89
N ARG A 83 -15.75 22.96 -10.93
CA ARG A 83 -16.90 23.58 -10.25
C ARG A 83 -16.51 24.39 -9.01
N TRP A 84 -15.23 24.47 -8.71
CA TRP A 84 -14.73 25.23 -7.57
C TRP A 84 -14.86 26.73 -7.86
N GLU A 85 -15.07 27.53 -6.82
CA GLU A 85 -15.18 28.98 -6.96
C GLU A 85 -13.94 29.54 -7.68
N PRO A 86 -14.07 30.59 -8.53
CA PRO A 86 -12.99 31.07 -9.39
C PRO A 86 -11.67 31.38 -8.69
N ASP A 87 -11.68 31.68 -7.38
CA ASP A 87 -10.49 32.02 -6.60
C ASP A 87 -9.92 30.82 -5.81
N LEU A 88 -10.67 29.73 -5.64
CA LEU A 88 -10.26 28.60 -4.80
C LEU A 88 -9.10 27.82 -5.44
N GLU A 89 -9.11 27.65 -6.76
CA GLU A 89 -8.03 26.97 -7.48
C GLU A 89 -6.69 27.68 -7.28
N GLY A 90 -6.68 29.02 -7.37
CA GLY A 90 -5.50 29.83 -7.11
C GLY A 90 -4.96 29.66 -5.69
N LEU A 91 -5.84 29.72 -4.69
CA LEU A 91 -5.48 29.53 -3.28
C LEU A 91 -4.93 28.12 -3.01
N VAL A 92 -5.51 27.09 -3.63
CA VAL A 92 -5.02 25.71 -3.51
C VAL A 92 -3.63 25.58 -4.10
N LEU A 93 -3.44 26.09 -5.33
CA LEU A 93 -2.13 26.05 -5.98
C LEU A 93 -1.07 26.82 -5.18
N GLU A 94 -1.41 28.02 -4.69
CA GLU A 94 -0.54 28.80 -3.82
C GLU A 94 -0.16 28.03 -2.55
N THR A 95 -1.15 27.40 -1.91
CA THR A 95 -0.92 26.61 -0.69
C THR A 95 0.01 25.43 -0.95
N VAL A 96 -0.29 24.63 -1.98
CA VAL A 96 0.52 23.44 -2.31
C VAL A 96 1.92 23.85 -2.78
N GLN A 97 2.05 24.93 -3.54
CA GLN A 97 3.36 25.47 -3.95
C GLN A 97 4.16 25.92 -2.73
N GLY A 98 3.53 26.62 -1.78
CA GLY A 98 4.18 27.02 -0.53
C GLY A 98 4.70 25.83 0.28
N LEU A 99 3.97 24.70 0.29
CA LEU A 99 4.44 23.45 0.90
C LEU A 99 5.65 22.86 0.18
N ALA A 100 5.62 22.82 -1.15
CA ALA A 100 6.75 22.36 -1.96
C ALA A 100 7.99 23.26 -1.78
N ASP A 101 7.80 24.58 -1.75
CA ASP A 101 8.88 25.55 -1.54
C ASP A 101 9.51 25.38 -0.15
N ALA A 102 8.70 25.16 0.89
CA ALA A 102 9.20 24.91 2.25
C ALA A 102 10.10 23.66 2.35
N LEU A 103 9.88 22.67 1.48
CA LEU A 103 10.71 21.46 1.41
C LEU A 103 12.00 21.65 0.61
N THR A 104 12.13 22.74 -0.15
CA THR A 104 13.28 22.96 -1.06
C THR A 104 14.59 23.20 -0.31
N SER A 105 14.51 23.69 0.93
CA SER A 105 15.67 23.89 1.81
C SER A 105 16.22 22.59 2.40
N HIS A 106 15.52 21.47 2.24
CA HIS A 106 15.90 20.18 2.76
C HIS A 106 16.39 19.26 1.63
N ASP A 107 17.44 18.49 1.93
CA ASP A 107 17.95 17.44 1.06
C ASP A 107 17.32 16.11 1.45
N PHE A 108 16.61 15.51 0.50
CA PHE A 108 15.96 14.21 0.65
C PHE A 108 16.63 13.13 -0.20
N THR A 109 17.82 13.39 -0.78
CA THR A 109 18.53 12.41 -1.63
C THR A 109 18.79 11.11 -0.88
N ASP A 110 19.21 11.20 0.38
CA ASP A 110 19.52 10.06 1.26
C ASP A 110 18.43 9.84 2.32
N ALA A 111 17.18 10.20 2.03
CA ALA A 111 16.08 10.05 2.98
C ALA A 111 15.88 8.56 3.34
N THR A 112 15.79 8.26 4.64
CA THR A 112 15.63 6.90 5.14
C THR A 112 14.18 6.61 5.55
N PRO A 113 13.74 5.34 5.53
CA PRO A 113 12.46 4.95 6.11
C PRO A 113 12.30 5.50 7.53
N GLY A 114 11.10 5.99 7.84
CA GLY A 114 10.75 6.54 9.14
C GLY A 114 10.84 8.06 9.25
N ILE A 115 11.27 8.77 8.19
CA ILE A 115 11.49 10.22 8.21
C ILE A 115 10.26 11.04 8.65
N LEU A 116 9.04 10.52 8.43
CA LEU A 116 7.78 11.16 8.84
C LEU A 116 7.04 10.43 9.98
N ASP A 117 7.60 9.36 10.55
CA ASP A 117 6.88 8.51 11.52
C ASP A 117 6.47 9.27 12.78
N ASN A 118 7.32 10.21 13.24
CA ASN A 118 7.03 11.07 14.39
C ASN A 118 5.80 11.97 14.20
N LEU A 119 5.35 12.20 12.96
CA LEU A 119 4.12 12.95 12.66
C LEU A 119 2.87 12.05 12.74
N TYR A 120 3.04 10.74 12.74
CA TYR A 120 1.99 9.75 12.88
C TYR A 120 1.86 9.25 14.32
N GLY A 121 2.94 8.73 14.89
CA GLY A 121 2.95 8.14 16.22
C GLY A 121 4.27 7.42 16.54
N PRO A 122 4.43 6.93 17.78
CA PRO A 122 5.64 6.21 18.17
C PRO A 122 5.79 4.90 17.38
N THR A 123 6.99 4.63 16.88
CA THR A 123 7.34 3.39 16.18
C THR A 123 8.40 2.61 16.93
N PRO A 124 8.46 1.26 16.76
CA PRO A 124 9.54 0.46 17.32
C PRO A 124 10.91 0.97 16.88
N PRO A 125 11.92 0.94 17.76
CA PRO A 125 13.28 1.31 17.37
C PRO A 125 13.82 0.33 16.33
N ARG A 126 14.68 0.84 15.45
CA ARG A 126 15.22 0.10 14.31
C ARG A 126 15.84 -1.24 14.71
N TRP A 127 16.64 -1.28 15.76
CA TRP A 127 17.30 -2.50 16.22
C TRP A 127 16.30 -3.62 16.58
N LEU A 128 15.12 -3.26 17.12
CA LEU A 128 14.09 -4.21 17.53
C LEU A 128 13.35 -4.77 16.32
N THR A 129 13.09 -3.91 15.33
CA THR A 129 12.53 -4.33 14.05
C THR A 129 13.49 -5.23 13.29
N GLU A 130 14.78 -4.86 13.21
CA GLU A 130 15.82 -5.67 12.57
C GLU A 130 16.00 -7.00 13.32
N TYR A 131 15.97 -7.03 14.66
CA TYR A 131 15.98 -8.28 15.43
C TYR A 131 14.82 -9.21 15.05
N LEU A 132 13.59 -8.70 15.00
CA LEU A 132 12.43 -9.52 14.66
C LEU A 132 12.54 -10.08 13.23
N VAL A 133 12.92 -9.25 12.26
CA VAL A 133 13.06 -9.64 10.85
C VAL A 133 14.20 -10.64 10.66
N GLU A 134 15.36 -10.39 11.24
CA GLU A 134 16.58 -11.17 10.99
C GLU A 134 16.68 -12.42 11.86
N ASP A 135 16.46 -12.31 13.17
CA ASP A 135 16.69 -13.41 14.12
C ASP A 135 15.40 -14.21 14.39
N GLU A 136 14.25 -13.54 14.53
CA GLU A 136 12.99 -14.24 14.86
C GLU A 136 12.32 -14.88 13.65
N LEU A 137 12.32 -14.16 12.51
CA LEU A 137 11.78 -14.64 11.23
C LEU A 137 12.83 -15.24 10.29
N GLY A 138 14.12 -15.04 10.55
CA GLY A 138 15.19 -15.68 9.78
C GLY A 138 15.34 -15.16 8.34
N LEU A 139 14.85 -13.95 8.04
CA LEU A 139 14.85 -13.42 6.66
C LEU A 139 16.24 -13.09 6.13
N SER A 140 17.24 -12.90 7.00
CA SER A 140 18.64 -12.70 6.59
C SER A 140 19.33 -13.99 6.10
N GLY A 141 18.84 -15.17 6.51
CA GLY A 141 19.48 -16.46 6.25
C GLY A 141 19.02 -17.15 4.96
N ASP A 142 17.86 -16.78 4.42
CA ASP A 142 17.29 -17.36 3.21
C ASP A 142 16.58 -16.29 2.37
N ALA A 143 17.23 -15.93 1.26
CA ALA A 143 16.72 -14.93 0.34
C ALA A 143 15.42 -15.35 -0.37
N GLY A 144 15.00 -16.60 -0.31
CA GLY A 144 13.77 -17.10 -0.94
C GLY A 144 12.48 -16.84 -0.14
N LEU A 145 12.60 -16.42 1.12
CA LEU A 145 11.44 -16.29 2.02
C LEU A 145 10.59 -15.06 1.74
N SER A 146 9.27 -15.26 1.78
CA SER A 146 8.25 -14.20 1.74
C SER A 146 7.75 -13.85 3.15
N MET A 147 7.35 -12.60 3.35
CA MET A 147 6.79 -12.08 4.60
C MET A 147 5.52 -11.26 4.34
N LEU A 148 4.50 -11.50 5.18
CA LEU A 148 3.36 -10.60 5.34
C LEU A 148 3.45 -9.85 6.67
N ASP A 149 3.20 -8.55 6.62
CA ASP A 149 2.83 -7.76 7.79
C ASP A 149 1.32 -7.41 7.75
N PRO A 150 0.48 -8.06 8.59
CA PRO A 150 -0.98 -7.92 8.52
C PRO A 150 -1.50 -6.63 9.19
N ALA A 151 -0.65 -5.87 9.86
CA ALA A 151 -1.00 -4.58 10.47
C ALA A 151 0.23 -3.66 10.41
N CYS A 152 0.62 -3.32 9.18
CA CYS A 152 1.96 -2.83 8.91
C CYS A 152 2.25 -1.43 9.43
N CYS A 153 1.24 -0.68 9.89
CA CYS A 153 1.38 0.68 10.36
C CYS A 153 2.15 1.53 9.30
N THR A 154 3.17 2.29 9.68
CA THR A 154 4.05 3.05 8.77
C THR A 154 5.08 2.18 8.03
N GLY A 155 4.99 0.85 8.06
CA GLY A 155 5.79 -0.06 7.26
C GLY A 155 7.21 -0.33 7.79
N THR A 156 7.44 -0.17 9.10
CA THR A 156 8.78 -0.33 9.72
C THR A 156 9.36 -1.73 9.49
N PHE A 157 8.57 -2.80 9.67
CA PHE A 157 9.03 -4.19 9.47
C PHE A 157 9.27 -4.52 8.00
N LEU A 158 8.43 -4.02 7.09
CA LEU A 158 8.64 -4.16 5.64
C LEU A 158 9.94 -3.48 5.21
N SER A 159 10.19 -2.27 5.71
CA SER A 159 11.42 -1.52 5.42
C SER A 159 12.66 -2.29 5.89
N ALA A 160 12.62 -2.85 7.10
CA ALA A 160 13.71 -3.69 7.61
C ALA A 160 13.91 -4.97 6.79
N ALA A 161 12.84 -5.62 6.32
CA ALA A 161 12.93 -6.80 5.44
C ALA A 161 13.58 -6.47 4.09
N ILE A 162 13.19 -5.37 3.45
CA ILE A 162 13.80 -4.88 2.20
C ILE A 162 15.29 -4.58 2.40
N GLN A 163 15.64 -3.91 3.49
CA GLN A 163 17.04 -3.58 3.80
C GLN A 163 17.87 -4.83 4.11
N ALA A 164 17.32 -5.81 4.83
CA ALA A 164 17.97 -7.10 5.08
C ALA A 164 18.21 -7.85 3.76
N MET A 165 17.22 -7.88 2.87
CA MET A 165 17.36 -8.44 1.53
C MET A 165 18.43 -7.72 0.72
N SER A 166 18.42 -6.38 0.69
CA SER A 166 19.42 -5.58 -0.02
C SER A 166 20.85 -5.88 0.46
N ARG A 167 21.05 -5.98 1.79
CA ARG A 167 22.32 -6.43 2.38
C ARG A 167 22.71 -7.83 1.91
N ALA A 168 21.77 -8.78 1.92
CA ALA A 168 22.04 -10.16 1.49
C ALA A 168 22.40 -10.24 0.00
N VAL A 169 21.71 -9.49 -0.88
CA VAL A 169 22.02 -9.40 -2.32
C VAL A 169 23.42 -8.82 -2.52
N ALA A 170 23.77 -7.74 -1.82
CA ALA A 170 25.10 -7.14 -1.91
C ALA A 170 26.21 -8.09 -1.42
N GLN A 171 26.00 -8.79 -0.30
CA GLN A 171 26.98 -9.73 0.26
C GLN A 171 27.29 -10.92 -0.65
N ARG A 172 26.30 -11.39 -1.41
CA ARG A 172 26.49 -12.48 -2.40
C ARG A 172 26.94 -11.98 -3.78
N GLY A 173 27.12 -10.67 -3.97
CA GLY A 173 27.49 -10.06 -5.24
C GLY A 173 26.41 -10.12 -6.32
N GLY A 174 25.13 -10.12 -5.92
CA GLY A 174 23.99 -10.05 -6.84
C GLY A 174 23.74 -8.63 -7.38
N ASP A 175 22.80 -8.50 -8.32
CA ASP A 175 22.46 -7.21 -8.91
C ASP A 175 21.48 -6.45 -7.98
N PRO A 176 21.77 -5.21 -7.57
CA PRO A 176 20.83 -4.41 -6.78
C PRO A 176 19.43 -4.29 -7.40
N ILE A 177 19.30 -4.35 -8.74
CA ILE A 177 17.99 -4.32 -9.39
C ILE A 177 17.10 -5.52 -9.02
N ASP A 178 17.69 -6.65 -8.63
CA ASP A 178 16.94 -7.83 -8.16
C ASP A 178 16.10 -7.49 -6.92
N VAL A 179 16.56 -6.56 -6.08
CA VAL A 179 15.81 -6.08 -4.91
C VAL A 179 14.53 -5.38 -5.33
N LEU A 180 14.59 -4.54 -6.38
CA LEU A 180 13.43 -3.81 -6.88
C LEU A 180 12.33 -4.74 -7.39
N PHE A 181 12.71 -5.89 -7.97
CA PHE A 181 11.76 -6.86 -8.51
C PHE A 181 11.26 -7.86 -7.47
N GLU A 182 12.16 -8.44 -6.68
CA GLU A 182 11.81 -9.52 -5.77
C GLU A 182 11.18 -9.01 -4.47
N ALA A 183 11.53 -7.82 -3.97
CA ALA A 183 10.99 -7.31 -2.72
C ALA A 183 9.46 -7.12 -2.78
N PRO A 184 8.87 -6.49 -3.82
CA PRO A 184 7.41 -6.42 -3.97
C PRO A 184 6.69 -7.77 -3.98
N GLU A 185 7.33 -8.80 -4.51
CA GLU A 185 6.76 -10.14 -4.55
C GLU A 185 6.80 -10.82 -3.18
N LYS A 186 7.86 -10.56 -2.40
CA LYS A 186 8.14 -11.23 -1.13
C LYS A 186 7.58 -10.52 0.09
N PHE A 187 7.66 -9.21 0.16
CA PHE A 187 7.34 -8.42 1.35
C PHE A 187 6.12 -7.57 1.11
N ARG A 188 4.99 -7.99 1.69
CA ARG A 188 3.69 -7.35 1.49
C ARG A 188 3.11 -6.95 2.82
N GLY A 189 2.26 -5.92 2.81
CA GLY A 189 1.57 -5.52 4.03
C GLY A 189 0.20 -4.91 3.79
N MET A 190 -0.55 -4.82 4.87
CA MET A 190 -1.82 -4.10 4.91
C MET A 190 -2.04 -3.46 6.27
N ASP A 191 -2.83 -2.40 6.28
CA ASP A 191 -3.27 -1.74 7.51
C ASP A 191 -4.65 -1.11 7.31
N ARG A 192 -5.36 -0.89 8.41
CA ARG A 192 -6.72 -0.32 8.43
C ARG A 192 -6.71 1.21 8.43
N ASP A 193 -5.62 1.84 8.86
CA ASP A 193 -5.50 3.30 8.91
C ASP A 193 -4.97 3.85 7.58
N PRO A 194 -5.72 4.73 6.90
CA PRO A 194 -5.31 5.21 5.58
C PRO A 194 -4.06 6.09 5.61
N LEU A 195 -3.79 6.81 6.70
CA LEU A 195 -2.56 7.62 6.79
C LEU A 195 -1.34 6.72 6.99
N SER A 196 -1.43 5.71 7.85
CA SER A 196 -0.37 4.73 8.08
C SER A 196 0.04 4.06 6.76
N VAL A 197 -0.93 3.64 5.94
CA VAL A 197 -0.70 3.06 4.61
C VAL A 197 0.01 4.02 3.66
N ALA A 198 -0.37 5.30 3.65
CA ALA A 198 0.30 6.31 2.82
C ALA A 198 1.78 6.49 3.25
N LEU A 199 2.06 6.50 4.56
CA LEU A 199 3.42 6.57 5.08
C LEU A 199 4.21 5.29 4.87
N ALA A 200 3.56 4.12 4.95
CA ALA A 200 4.18 2.83 4.65
C ALA A 200 4.61 2.73 3.18
N ARG A 201 3.83 3.27 2.24
CA ARG A 201 4.23 3.33 0.83
C ARG A 201 5.44 4.24 0.62
N LEU A 202 5.49 5.39 1.31
CA LEU A 202 6.70 6.22 1.34
C LEU A 202 7.89 5.44 1.90
N ASN A 203 7.76 4.83 3.07
CA ASN A 203 8.86 4.14 3.75
C ASN A 203 9.34 2.91 2.97
N TYR A 204 8.43 2.18 2.30
CA TYR A 204 8.77 1.11 1.37
C TYR A 204 9.59 1.64 0.20
N LEU A 205 9.17 2.76 -0.41
CA LEU A 205 9.88 3.43 -1.49
C LEU A 205 11.29 3.88 -1.05
N LEU A 206 11.41 4.47 0.14
CA LEU A 206 12.70 4.88 0.73
C LEU A 206 13.61 3.67 1.01
N ALA A 207 13.03 2.54 1.42
CA ALA A 207 13.79 1.32 1.69
C ALA A 207 14.42 0.70 0.43
N LEU A 208 13.85 0.98 -0.75
CA LEU A 208 14.43 0.60 -2.05
C LEU A 208 15.65 1.47 -2.42
N GLY A 209 15.88 2.60 -1.74
CA GLY A 209 17.08 3.42 -1.92
C GLY A 209 17.22 4.03 -3.31
N ASP A 210 18.45 4.13 -3.79
CA ASP A 210 18.79 4.75 -5.10
C ASP A 210 18.17 4.03 -6.31
N LEU A 211 17.67 2.80 -6.14
CA LEU A 211 17.06 2.00 -7.21
C LEU A 211 15.87 2.71 -7.85
N VAL A 212 15.11 3.47 -7.07
CA VAL A 212 13.93 4.22 -7.56
C VAL A 212 14.27 5.62 -8.04
N GLN A 213 15.52 6.06 -7.86
CA GLN A 213 16.01 7.34 -8.40
C GLN A 213 16.46 7.21 -9.86
N GLN A 214 16.90 6.01 -10.26
CA GLN A 214 17.35 5.69 -11.61
C GLN A 214 16.19 5.27 -12.51
N GLU A 215 16.44 5.10 -13.82
CA GLU A 215 15.46 4.49 -14.71
C GLU A 215 15.27 3.02 -14.34
N HIS A 216 14.02 2.63 -14.10
CA HIS A 216 13.67 1.28 -13.71
C HIS A 216 12.40 0.81 -14.42
N PRO A 217 12.22 -0.52 -14.60
CA PRO A 217 10.96 -1.05 -15.07
C PRO A 217 9.81 -0.79 -14.08
N PRO A 218 8.55 -0.79 -14.54
CA PRO A 218 7.43 -0.57 -13.64
C PRO A 218 7.32 -1.65 -12.57
N PHE A 219 6.99 -1.26 -11.35
CA PHE A 219 6.75 -2.16 -10.23
C PHE A 219 5.56 -1.66 -9.38
N LEU A 220 5.04 -2.58 -8.57
CA LEU A 220 3.89 -2.35 -7.71
C LEU A 220 4.35 -2.26 -6.26
N LEU A 221 3.89 -1.27 -5.51
CA LEU A 221 4.08 -1.26 -4.06
C LEU A 221 3.02 -2.14 -3.37
N PRO A 222 3.40 -3.22 -2.67
CA PRO A 222 2.44 -4.20 -2.17
C PRO A 222 1.91 -3.86 -0.76
N VAL A 223 1.49 -2.60 -0.56
CA VAL A 223 0.93 -2.10 0.70
C VAL A 223 -0.50 -1.64 0.47
N TYR A 224 -1.45 -2.19 1.24
CA TYR A 224 -2.88 -2.04 0.98
C TYR A 224 -3.67 -1.53 2.20
N LEU A 225 -4.68 -0.70 1.93
CA LEU A 225 -5.69 -0.27 2.90
C LEU A 225 -6.73 -1.36 3.09
N ALA A 226 -6.49 -2.26 4.03
CA ALA A 226 -7.35 -3.39 4.29
C ALA A 226 -7.23 -3.87 5.75
N ASP A 227 -8.28 -4.56 6.20
CA ASP A 227 -8.28 -5.23 7.49
C ASP A 227 -7.95 -6.71 7.29
N ALA A 228 -6.87 -7.17 7.93
CA ALA A 228 -6.42 -8.56 7.87
C ALA A 228 -7.45 -9.55 8.43
N ASP A 229 -8.40 -9.12 9.25
CA ASP A 229 -9.48 -9.97 9.76
C ASP A 229 -10.65 -10.10 8.77
N GLN A 230 -10.71 -9.24 7.75
CA GLN A 230 -11.83 -9.16 6.80
C GLN A 230 -11.49 -9.86 5.48
N VAL A 231 -11.20 -11.16 5.52
CA VAL A 231 -11.05 -11.96 4.28
C VAL A 231 -12.39 -12.00 3.53
N PRO A 232 -12.45 -11.51 2.27
CA PRO A 232 -13.67 -11.54 1.47
C PRO A 232 -14.31 -12.93 1.40
N LYS A 233 -15.64 -12.96 1.39
CA LYS A 233 -16.40 -14.21 1.23
C LYS A 233 -16.33 -14.66 -0.23
N PHE A 234 -16.11 -15.95 -0.42
CA PHE A 234 -16.23 -16.59 -1.72
C PHE A 234 -17.68 -17.05 -1.95
N GLY A 235 -18.14 -16.97 -3.20
CA GLY A 235 -19.43 -17.48 -3.64
C GLY A 235 -19.53 -19.02 -3.53
N PRO A 236 -20.71 -19.61 -3.77
CA PRO A 236 -20.98 -21.03 -3.52
C PRO A 236 -20.04 -22.03 -4.24
N ASP A 237 -19.42 -21.62 -5.34
CA ASP A 237 -18.50 -22.40 -6.16
C ASP A 237 -17.02 -22.03 -5.94
N ASN A 238 -16.73 -21.13 -5.00
CA ASN A 238 -15.43 -20.52 -4.76
C ASN A 238 -14.79 -19.85 -6.00
N GLN A 239 -15.60 -19.48 -7.01
CA GLN A 239 -15.09 -18.84 -8.24
C GLN A 239 -15.18 -17.31 -8.21
N VAL A 240 -15.88 -16.74 -7.24
CA VAL A 240 -16.11 -15.29 -7.14
C VAL A 240 -15.86 -14.85 -5.70
N ALA A 241 -14.98 -13.87 -5.52
CA ALA A 241 -14.86 -13.13 -4.27
C ALA A 241 -15.82 -11.94 -4.29
N ILE A 242 -16.61 -11.77 -3.23
CA ILE A 242 -17.53 -10.64 -3.09
C ILE A 242 -16.91 -9.64 -2.13
N LEU A 243 -16.68 -8.41 -2.60
CA LEU A 243 -16.16 -7.30 -1.81
C LEU A 243 -17.31 -6.39 -1.36
N PRO A 244 -17.80 -6.51 -0.11
CA PRO A 244 -18.88 -5.66 0.39
C PRO A 244 -18.36 -4.24 0.67
N THR A 245 -19.10 -3.23 0.21
CA THR A 245 -18.77 -1.82 0.46
C THR A 245 -20.01 -0.98 0.73
N THR A 246 -19.83 0.28 1.16
CA THR A 246 -20.95 1.22 1.33
C THR A 246 -21.60 1.63 0.00
N ALA A 247 -20.88 1.51 -1.13
CA ALA A 247 -21.41 1.74 -2.48
C ALA A 247 -22.06 0.50 -3.11
N GLY A 248 -22.00 -0.66 -2.44
CA GLY A 248 -22.52 -1.93 -2.89
C GLY A 248 -21.47 -3.03 -2.97
N ASP A 249 -21.88 -4.21 -3.41
CA ASP A 249 -21.01 -5.38 -3.49
C ASP A 249 -20.30 -5.42 -4.85
N PHE A 250 -18.96 -5.51 -4.83
CA PHE A 250 -18.14 -5.65 -6.03
C PHE A 250 -17.66 -7.11 -6.17
N PRO A 251 -18.23 -7.90 -7.09
CA PRO A 251 -17.76 -9.26 -7.33
C PRO A 251 -16.49 -9.26 -8.20
N LEU A 252 -15.47 -10.00 -7.79
CA LEU A 252 -14.26 -10.27 -8.56
C LEU A 252 -14.14 -11.76 -8.88
N PRO A 253 -13.88 -12.14 -10.13
CA PRO A 253 -13.68 -13.54 -10.47
C PRO A 253 -12.31 -14.03 -9.94
N LEU A 254 -12.21 -15.32 -9.63
CA LEU A 254 -11.06 -15.96 -8.99
C LEU A 254 -9.68 -15.59 -9.59
N PRO A 255 -9.49 -15.44 -10.92
CA PRO A 255 -8.19 -15.02 -11.46
C PRO A 255 -7.64 -13.70 -10.90
N PHE A 256 -8.49 -12.80 -10.42
CA PHE A 256 -8.06 -11.55 -9.78
C PHE A 256 -7.52 -11.76 -8.36
N ILE A 257 -7.90 -12.86 -7.73
CA ILE A 257 -7.41 -13.26 -6.41
C ILE A 257 -6.11 -14.06 -6.56
N GLU A 258 -6.01 -14.89 -7.61
CA GLU A 258 -4.84 -15.73 -7.87
C GLU A 258 -3.65 -14.93 -8.40
N ASN A 259 -3.90 -13.86 -9.15
CA ASN A 259 -2.85 -13.03 -9.74
C ASN A 259 -3.05 -11.55 -9.40
N PRO A 260 -2.26 -10.97 -8.46
CA PRO A 260 -2.40 -9.57 -8.06
C PRO A 260 -2.19 -8.59 -9.21
N LEU A 261 -1.40 -8.93 -10.24
CA LEU A 261 -1.22 -8.07 -11.42
C LEU A 261 -2.53 -7.83 -12.17
N MET A 262 -3.54 -8.69 -12.01
CA MET A 262 -4.88 -8.48 -12.56
C MET A 262 -5.57 -7.26 -11.93
N LEU A 263 -5.40 -7.04 -10.62
CA LEU A 263 -6.00 -5.93 -9.90
C LEU A 263 -5.46 -4.60 -10.42
N ASP A 264 -4.16 -4.50 -10.67
CA ASP A 264 -3.55 -3.26 -11.13
C ASP A 264 -3.69 -3.09 -12.64
N TRP A 265 -3.38 -4.13 -13.42
CA TRP A 265 -3.35 -3.98 -14.87
C TRP A 265 -4.74 -3.97 -15.49
N VAL A 266 -5.61 -4.91 -15.10
CA VAL A 266 -6.93 -5.03 -15.72
C VAL A 266 -7.88 -3.97 -15.18
N LEU A 267 -7.95 -3.77 -13.86
CA LEU A 267 -8.77 -2.68 -13.31
C LEU A 267 -8.14 -1.30 -13.60
N GLY A 268 -6.81 -1.18 -13.65
CA GLY A 268 -6.18 0.07 -14.09
C GLY A 268 -6.58 0.46 -15.51
N ARG A 269 -6.79 -0.52 -16.42
CA ARG A 269 -7.32 -0.23 -17.77
C ARG A 269 -8.76 0.24 -17.78
N LEU A 270 -9.56 -0.10 -16.77
CA LEU A 270 -10.97 0.33 -16.64
C LEU A 270 -11.10 1.86 -16.62
N THR A 271 -10.09 2.59 -16.12
CA THR A 271 -10.05 4.06 -16.12
C THR A 271 -10.35 4.68 -17.49
N ASN A 272 -9.74 4.15 -18.56
CA ASN A 272 -10.00 4.62 -19.93
C ASN A 272 -11.47 4.46 -20.35
N TYR A 273 -12.15 3.42 -19.87
CA TYR A 273 -13.57 3.16 -20.16
C TYR A 273 -14.48 4.03 -19.29
N MET A 274 -14.08 4.29 -18.04
CA MET A 274 -14.76 5.24 -17.16
C MET A 274 -14.75 6.66 -17.76
N ASP A 275 -13.57 7.15 -18.17
CA ASP A 275 -13.42 8.44 -18.85
C ASP A 275 -14.19 8.45 -20.17
N GLY A 276 -14.11 7.34 -20.92
CA GLY A 276 -14.84 7.15 -22.17
C GLY A 276 -16.36 7.24 -22.00
N ALA A 277 -16.92 6.79 -20.88
CA ALA A 277 -18.34 6.91 -20.59
C ALA A 277 -18.71 8.37 -20.31
N ARG A 278 -17.90 9.05 -19.48
CA ARG A 278 -18.11 10.46 -19.13
C ARG A 278 -18.09 11.37 -20.37
N LEU A 279 -17.14 11.16 -21.28
CA LEU A 279 -17.05 11.91 -22.54
C LEU A 279 -18.28 11.73 -23.44
N ARG A 280 -18.93 10.55 -23.41
CA ARG A 280 -20.10 10.24 -24.22
C ARG A 280 -21.38 10.92 -23.74
N LEU A 281 -21.45 11.34 -22.48
CA LEU A 281 -22.63 12.00 -21.90
C LEU A 281 -23.01 13.32 -22.60
N HIS A 282 -22.09 13.91 -23.37
CA HIS A 282 -22.38 15.09 -24.18
C HIS A 282 -23.30 14.84 -25.38
N VAL A 283 -23.41 13.58 -25.83
CA VAL A 283 -24.12 13.22 -27.08
C VAL A 283 -25.14 12.10 -26.93
N GLN A 284 -25.14 11.37 -25.80
CA GLN A 284 -26.06 10.26 -25.55
C GLN A 284 -26.46 10.11 -24.08
N SER A 285 -27.46 9.26 -23.81
CA SER A 285 -27.89 8.95 -22.45
C SER A 285 -26.82 8.19 -21.67
N GLU A 286 -26.88 8.28 -20.34
CA GLU A 286 -25.99 7.55 -19.44
C GLU A 286 -26.06 6.04 -19.69
N ASP A 287 -27.25 5.45 -19.77
CA ASP A 287 -27.41 4.01 -20.03
C ASP A 287 -26.71 3.55 -21.31
N LEU A 288 -26.83 4.32 -22.40
CA LEU A 288 -26.19 4.00 -23.67
C LEU A 288 -24.66 4.17 -23.59
N ALA A 289 -24.19 5.26 -22.97
CA ALA A 289 -22.76 5.49 -22.72
C ALA A 289 -22.12 4.35 -21.92
N VAL A 290 -22.75 3.96 -20.81
CA VAL A 290 -22.29 2.86 -19.95
C VAL A 290 -22.31 1.54 -20.72
N GLN A 291 -23.40 1.23 -21.44
CA GLN A 291 -23.50 -0.02 -22.21
C GLN A 291 -22.40 -0.13 -23.27
N GLU A 292 -22.14 0.93 -24.04
CA GLU A 292 -21.13 0.90 -25.10
C GLU A 292 -19.70 0.70 -24.56
N VAL A 293 -19.32 1.40 -23.50
CA VAL A 293 -17.98 1.22 -22.93
C VAL A 293 -17.81 -0.16 -22.29
N LEU A 294 -18.87 -0.71 -21.68
CA LEU A 294 -18.83 -2.06 -21.11
C LEU A 294 -18.75 -3.13 -22.19
N ASN A 295 -19.41 -2.96 -23.34
CA ASN A 295 -19.23 -3.85 -24.48
C ASN A 295 -17.77 -3.83 -24.99
N ALA A 296 -17.17 -2.65 -25.07
CA ALA A 296 -15.77 -2.52 -25.46
C ALA A 296 -14.82 -3.13 -24.42
N TYR A 297 -15.14 -3.00 -23.12
CA TYR A 297 -14.36 -3.60 -22.04
C TYR A 297 -14.48 -5.12 -22.05
N TYR A 298 -15.67 -5.68 -22.25
CA TYR A 298 -15.88 -7.12 -22.40
C TYR A 298 -15.01 -7.72 -23.53
N ASN A 299 -14.97 -7.05 -24.67
CA ASN A 299 -14.11 -7.46 -25.79
C ASN A 299 -12.63 -7.44 -25.40
N TYR A 300 -12.19 -6.43 -24.63
CA TYR A 300 -10.83 -6.39 -24.10
C TYR A 300 -10.56 -7.56 -23.14
N LEU A 301 -11.48 -7.86 -22.22
CA LEU A 301 -11.32 -8.93 -21.22
C LEU A 301 -11.19 -10.31 -21.88
N THR A 302 -11.97 -10.57 -22.92
CA THR A 302 -12.05 -11.87 -23.62
C THR A 302 -11.09 -11.99 -24.80
N ALA A 303 -10.35 -10.94 -25.15
CA ALA A 303 -9.34 -10.99 -26.22
C ALA A 303 -7.99 -11.55 -25.73
N PRO A 304 -7.27 -12.33 -26.57
CA PRO A 304 -5.87 -12.74 -26.33
C PRO A 304 -4.92 -11.55 -26.23
N LYS A 305 -3.99 -11.59 -25.26
CA LYS A 305 -3.04 -10.49 -24.99
C LYS A 305 -1.58 -10.98 -24.99
N PRO A 306 -1.04 -11.43 -26.15
CA PRO A 306 0.27 -12.11 -26.22
C PRO A 306 1.50 -11.24 -25.90
N ARG A 307 1.33 -9.95 -25.58
CA ARG A 307 2.40 -8.98 -25.31
C ARG A 307 2.21 -8.24 -23.99
N THR A 308 1.40 -8.77 -23.07
CA THR A 308 1.16 -8.17 -21.76
C THR A 308 1.52 -9.15 -20.64
N PRO A 309 1.88 -8.66 -19.45
CA PRO A 309 2.14 -9.51 -18.28
C PRO A 309 0.85 -10.18 -17.73
N VAL A 310 -0.32 -9.78 -18.22
CA VAL A 310 -1.62 -10.32 -17.83
C VAL A 310 -1.86 -11.71 -18.46
N PRO A 311 -2.42 -12.68 -17.70
CA PRO A 311 -2.72 -14.03 -18.17
C PRO A 311 -3.74 -14.11 -19.31
N ASP A 312 -4.09 -15.36 -19.67
CA ASP A 312 -5.03 -15.73 -20.71
C ASP A 312 -6.38 -14.97 -20.66
N PRO A 313 -7.10 -14.88 -21.79
CA PRO A 313 -8.45 -14.32 -21.83
C PRO A 313 -9.35 -14.85 -20.73
N LEU A 314 -10.13 -13.95 -20.12
CA LEU A 314 -11.17 -14.38 -19.19
C LEU A 314 -12.22 -15.21 -19.94
N THR A 315 -12.76 -16.22 -19.26
CA THR A 315 -13.95 -16.92 -19.75
C THR A 315 -15.14 -15.95 -19.80
N GLN A 316 -16.17 -16.28 -20.58
CA GLN A 316 -17.40 -15.48 -20.62
C GLN A 316 -17.98 -15.25 -19.22
N GLN A 317 -18.05 -16.30 -18.38
CA GLN A 317 -18.55 -16.18 -17.02
C GLN A 317 -17.69 -15.23 -16.16
N GLN A 318 -16.35 -15.36 -16.23
CA GLN A 318 -15.44 -14.48 -15.49
C GLN A 318 -15.56 -13.01 -15.96
N ALA A 319 -15.66 -12.80 -17.28
CA ALA A 319 -15.86 -11.48 -17.85
C ALA A 319 -17.21 -10.87 -17.44
N ASP A 320 -18.29 -11.66 -17.44
CA ASP A 320 -19.62 -11.23 -16.99
C ASP A 320 -19.63 -10.86 -15.50
N THR A 321 -18.93 -11.61 -14.65
CA THR A 321 -18.72 -11.26 -13.24
C THR A 321 -18.00 -9.91 -13.12
N LEU A 322 -16.87 -9.74 -13.82
CA LEU A 322 -16.10 -8.50 -13.75
C LEU A 322 -16.87 -7.30 -14.33
N LEU A 323 -17.73 -7.51 -15.33
CA LEU A 323 -18.59 -6.47 -15.88
C LEU A 323 -19.57 -5.91 -14.85
N GLN A 324 -19.99 -6.69 -13.83
CA GLN A 324 -20.83 -6.18 -12.75
C GLN A 324 -20.07 -5.12 -11.94
N THR A 325 -18.84 -5.45 -11.52
CA THR A 325 -17.92 -4.51 -10.86
C THR A 325 -17.62 -3.30 -11.75
N ALA A 326 -17.30 -3.52 -13.03
CA ALA A 326 -16.99 -2.46 -13.97
C ALA A 326 -18.18 -1.50 -14.17
N ARG A 327 -19.41 -2.02 -14.27
CA ARG A 327 -20.63 -1.21 -14.40
C ARG A 327 -20.81 -0.28 -13.21
N MET A 328 -20.68 -0.80 -11.99
CA MET A 328 -20.79 0.00 -10.77
C MET A 328 -19.71 1.09 -10.73
N LEU A 329 -18.45 0.75 -11.03
CA LEU A 329 -17.35 1.71 -11.07
C LEU A 329 -17.54 2.80 -12.13
N VAL A 330 -18.08 2.46 -13.31
CA VAL A 330 -18.39 3.45 -14.36
C VAL A 330 -19.50 4.42 -13.90
N HIS A 331 -20.58 3.92 -13.30
CA HIS A 331 -21.62 4.81 -12.76
C HIS A 331 -21.07 5.71 -11.64
N LEU A 332 -20.29 5.15 -10.71
CA LEU A 332 -19.63 5.92 -9.66
C LEU A 332 -18.64 6.95 -10.23
N HIS A 333 -17.96 6.63 -11.33
CA HIS A 333 -17.09 7.58 -12.03
C HIS A 333 -17.86 8.75 -12.63
N ILE A 334 -19.02 8.48 -13.26
CA ILE A 334 -19.91 9.53 -13.77
C ILE A 334 -20.36 10.48 -12.64
N GLN A 335 -20.53 9.94 -11.42
CA GLN A 335 -20.85 10.70 -10.22
C GLN A 335 -19.64 11.41 -9.58
N GLY A 336 -18.42 11.18 -10.08
CA GLY A 336 -17.18 11.78 -9.58
C GLY A 336 -16.49 10.99 -8.45
N GLU A 337 -16.93 9.77 -8.17
CA GLU A 337 -16.40 8.91 -7.10
C GLU A 337 -15.63 7.69 -7.62
N GLY A 338 -15.60 7.45 -8.93
CA GLY A 338 -15.11 6.20 -9.51
C GLY A 338 -13.64 5.85 -9.22
N VAL A 339 -12.74 6.84 -9.19
CA VAL A 339 -11.31 6.56 -8.89
C VAL A 339 -11.12 6.18 -7.41
N LEU A 340 -11.92 6.75 -6.50
CA LEU A 340 -11.96 6.33 -5.09
C LEU A 340 -12.41 4.89 -4.99
N TRP A 341 -13.54 4.55 -5.61
CA TRP A 341 -14.10 3.21 -5.52
C TRP A 341 -13.26 2.16 -6.23
N LEU A 342 -12.58 2.52 -7.33
CA LEU A 342 -11.59 1.67 -7.98
C LEU A 342 -10.44 1.35 -7.03
N ASN A 343 -9.89 2.37 -6.37
CA ASN A 343 -8.84 2.20 -5.36
C ASN A 343 -9.32 1.30 -4.20
N MET A 344 -10.53 1.52 -3.68
CA MET A 344 -11.09 0.69 -2.61
C MET A 344 -11.27 -0.76 -3.03
N VAL A 345 -11.77 -1.04 -4.25
CA VAL A 345 -11.90 -2.41 -4.78
C VAL A 345 -10.54 -3.11 -4.86
N GLN A 346 -9.50 -2.42 -5.33
CA GLN A 346 -8.15 -2.97 -5.39
C GLN A 346 -7.59 -3.30 -4.00
N ASN A 347 -7.79 -2.41 -3.02
CA ASN A 347 -7.28 -2.60 -1.67
C ASN A 347 -8.07 -3.67 -0.89
N LEU A 348 -9.41 -3.68 -0.99
CA LEU A 348 -10.27 -4.67 -0.32
C LEU A 348 -10.09 -6.09 -0.84
N ALA A 349 -9.53 -6.27 -2.04
CA ALA A 349 -9.17 -7.58 -2.57
C ALA A 349 -7.89 -8.15 -1.90
N ALA A 350 -7.04 -7.32 -1.29
CA ALA A 350 -5.73 -7.74 -0.79
C ALA A 350 -5.81 -8.88 0.25
N PRO A 351 -6.70 -8.89 1.25
CA PRO A 351 -6.83 -10.01 2.17
C PRO A 351 -7.16 -11.33 1.45
N ALA A 352 -8.03 -11.33 0.42
CA ALA A 352 -8.31 -12.54 -0.36
C ALA A 352 -7.09 -12.99 -1.18
N VAL A 353 -6.36 -12.06 -1.80
CA VAL A 353 -5.14 -12.36 -2.55
C VAL A 353 -4.09 -12.97 -1.62
N PHE A 354 -3.87 -12.36 -0.46
CA PHE A 354 -2.89 -12.82 0.52
C PHE A 354 -3.29 -14.16 1.15
N PHE A 355 -4.59 -14.37 1.34
CA PHE A 355 -5.15 -15.66 1.70
C PHE A 355 -4.82 -16.70 0.61
N HIS A 356 -4.99 -16.38 -0.66
CA HIS A 356 -4.67 -17.34 -1.72
C HIS A 356 -3.16 -17.65 -1.82
N VAL A 357 -2.31 -16.62 -1.83
CA VAL A 357 -0.86 -16.77 -2.08
C VAL A 357 -0.12 -17.41 -0.90
N ARG A 358 -0.50 -17.06 0.34
CA ARG A 358 0.15 -17.43 1.60
C ARG A 358 1.64 -17.03 1.68
N PHE A 359 2.18 -16.93 2.89
CA PHE A 359 3.55 -16.44 3.13
C PHE A 359 4.37 -17.42 3.97
N ASP A 360 5.67 -17.41 3.77
CA ASP A 360 6.60 -18.24 4.56
C ASP A 360 6.77 -17.67 5.97
N ARG A 361 6.66 -16.35 6.10
CA ARG A 361 6.79 -15.59 7.34
C ARG A 361 5.61 -14.65 7.56
N LEU A 362 5.27 -14.47 8.82
CA LEU A 362 4.33 -13.46 9.26
C LEU A 362 4.94 -12.69 10.42
N GLY A 363 5.00 -11.37 10.32
CA GLY A 363 5.45 -10.57 11.45
C GLY A 363 5.13 -9.10 11.32
N GLY A 364 5.39 -8.37 12.39
CA GLY A 364 4.90 -7.01 12.56
C GLY A 364 4.72 -6.69 14.03
N GLN A 365 3.79 -5.80 14.34
CA GLN A 365 3.41 -5.43 15.70
C GLN A 365 1.90 -5.59 15.88
N GLY A 366 1.46 -6.09 17.04
CA GLY A 366 0.04 -6.25 17.31
C GLY A 366 -0.28 -7.08 18.55
N SER A 367 -1.48 -7.64 18.60
CA SER A 367 -1.91 -8.51 19.70
C SER A 367 -1.65 -9.98 19.39
N ALA A 368 -1.55 -10.81 20.43
CA ALA A 368 -1.47 -12.26 20.25
C ALA A 368 -2.68 -12.85 19.47
N ALA A 369 -3.86 -12.23 19.59
CA ALA A 369 -5.03 -12.62 18.82
C ALA A 369 -4.86 -12.33 17.32
N LEU A 370 -4.26 -11.18 16.96
CA LEU A 370 -3.91 -10.88 15.58
C LEU A 370 -2.92 -11.91 15.02
N LEU A 371 -1.90 -12.30 15.80
CA LEU A 371 -0.94 -13.33 15.41
C LEU A 371 -1.64 -14.66 15.10
N GLU A 372 -2.52 -15.12 15.97
CA GLU A 372 -3.23 -16.40 15.80
C GLU A 372 -4.14 -16.37 14.57
N ALA A 373 -5.02 -15.37 14.47
CA ALA A 373 -5.96 -15.22 13.36
C ALA A 373 -5.23 -15.05 12.02
N SER A 374 -4.20 -14.21 11.98
CA SER A 374 -3.43 -13.94 10.77
C SER A 374 -2.55 -15.14 10.39
N SER A 375 -2.07 -15.94 11.35
CA SER A 375 -1.31 -17.15 11.03
C SER A 375 -2.20 -18.23 10.43
N ALA A 376 -3.41 -18.42 10.99
CA ALA A 376 -4.39 -19.36 10.45
C ALA A 376 -4.83 -18.98 9.03
N SER A 377 -4.94 -17.68 8.75
CA SER A 377 -5.25 -17.16 7.43
C SER A 377 -4.03 -17.17 6.52
N TYR A 378 -2.94 -16.47 6.80
CA TYR A 378 -1.97 -16.12 5.76
C TYR A 378 -0.71 -16.96 5.71
N LEU A 379 -0.46 -17.80 6.71
CA LEU A 379 0.79 -18.54 6.79
C LEU A 379 0.74 -19.84 5.95
N ARG A 380 1.83 -20.15 5.27
CA ARG A 380 2.01 -21.44 4.60
C ARG A 380 2.16 -22.56 5.64
N PRO A 381 1.82 -23.82 5.31
CA PRO A 381 2.14 -24.95 6.16
C PRO A 381 3.65 -25.00 6.47
N GLY A 382 4.01 -25.01 7.76
CA GLY A 382 5.41 -24.97 8.21
C GLY A 382 6.06 -23.59 8.19
N GLY A 383 5.30 -22.53 7.88
CA GLY A 383 5.77 -21.15 8.02
C GLY A 383 5.98 -20.74 9.48
N GLN A 384 6.60 -19.58 9.68
CA GLN A 384 6.92 -19.05 11.02
C GLN A 384 6.28 -17.68 11.22
N ALA A 385 5.80 -17.43 12.43
CA ALA A 385 5.19 -16.16 12.77
C ALA A 385 5.74 -15.61 14.09
N ALA A 386 6.03 -14.31 14.11
CA ALA A 386 6.51 -13.58 15.28
C ALA A 386 6.05 -12.12 15.20
N ILE A 387 5.45 -11.60 16.26
CA ILE A 387 5.05 -10.18 16.35
C ILE A 387 5.55 -9.55 17.64
N LEU A 388 5.80 -8.25 17.59
CA LEU A 388 6.01 -7.43 18.79
C LEU A 388 4.66 -7.16 19.48
N THR A 389 4.51 -7.58 20.74
CA THR A 389 3.25 -7.43 21.51
C THR A 389 3.32 -6.39 22.63
N SER A 390 4.52 -6.04 23.09
CA SER A 390 4.72 -4.94 24.05
C SER A 390 4.78 -3.59 23.33
N SER A 391 4.41 -2.51 24.02
CA SER A 391 4.79 -1.16 23.58
C SER A 391 6.32 -1.01 23.61
N ALA A 392 6.88 -0.24 22.67
CA ALA A 392 8.33 0.00 22.57
C ALA A 392 8.95 0.64 23.83
N ASP A 393 8.13 1.27 24.67
CA ASP A 393 8.55 1.91 25.93
C ASP A 393 8.52 0.98 27.16
N ILE A 394 8.04 -0.26 27.00
CA ILE A 394 7.85 -1.21 28.12
C ILE A 394 8.98 -2.25 28.08
N THR A 395 9.82 -2.23 29.11
CA THR A 395 10.84 -3.27 29.35
C THR A 395 10.37 -4.28 30.41
N PRO A 396 10.51 -5.60 30.19
CA PRO A 396 11.08 -6.23 29.00
C PRO A 396 10.17 -6.11 27.77
N LEU A 397 10.80 -5.93 26.61
CA LEU A 397 10.09 -5.98 25.34
C LEU A 397 9.71 -7.43 25.06
N THR A 398 8.51 -7.63 24.52
CA THR A 398 7.91 -8.96 24.34
C THR A 398 7.64 -9.21 22.86
N VAL A 399 8.31 -10.24 22.32
CA VAL A 399 8.00 -10.82 21.01
C VAL A 399 7.22 -12.11 21.24
N THR A 400 6.04 -12.22 20.63
CA THR A 400 5.18 -13.40 20.74
C THR A 400 5.26 -14.21 19.44
N ARG A 401 5.47 -15.52 19.59
CA ARG A 401 5.35 -16.54 18.53
C ARG A 401 4.15 -17.43 18.84
N LEU A 402 3.77 -18.30 17.90
CA LEU A 402 2.61 -19.19 18.05
C LEU A 402 2.66 -20.10 19.29
N GLU A 403 3.85 -20.57 19.67
CA GLU A 403 4.02 -21.56 20.74
C GLU A 403 4.89 -21.07 21.91
N ARG A 404 5.39 -19.82 21.86
CA ARG A 404 6.33 -19.32 22.86
C ARG A 404 6.42 -17.80 22.86
N THR A 405 6.95 -17.25 23.94
CA THR A 405 7.21 -15.82 24.08
C THR A 405 8.70 -15.57 24.29
N VAL A 406 9.22 -14.51 23.69
CA VAL A 406 10.61 -14.07 23.83
C VAL A 406 10.63 -12.71 24.52
N LYS A 407 11.41 -12.60 25.60
CA LYS A 407 11.65 -11.37 26.33
C LYS A 407 13.02 -10.80 26.00
N LEU A 408 13.05 -9.50 25.76
CA LEU A 408 14.25 -8.74 25.44
C LEU A 408 14.51 -7.74 26.57
N ASP A 409 15.59 -7.96 27.31
CA ASP A 409 16.07 -7.08 28.37
C ASP A 409 17.24 -6.26 27.84
N VAL A 410 17.12 -4.93 27.87
CA VAL A 410 18.20 -4.02 27.48
C VAL A 410 19.16 -3.86 28.67
N GLU A 411 20.36 -4.40 28.55
CA GLU A 411 21.43 -4.33 29.55
C GLU A 411 22.40 -3.19 29.19
N GLY A 412 22.83 -2.40 30.18
CA GLY A 412 23.89 -1.39 29.99
C GLY A 412 23.44 0.02 29.58
N GLY A 413 22.14 0.31 29.59
CA GLY A 413 21.58 1.66 29.33
C GLY A 413 20.71 1.73 28.09
N PRO A 414 20.07 2.87 27.80
CA PRO A 414 19.17 3.01 26.64
C PRO A 414 19.94 2.87 25.32
N ILE A 415 19.41 2.05 24.41
CA ILE A 415 19.91 1.91 23.02
C ILE A 415 19.26 2.99 22.17
N SER A 416 20.02 3.60 21.25
CA SER A 416 19.48 4.61 20.33
C SER A 416 18.36 4.04 19.46
N HIS A 417 17.33 4.84 19.18
CA HIS A 417 16.19 4.42 18.33
C HIS A 417 16.67 3.98 16.94
N ASP A 418 17.68 4.65 16.39
CA ASP A 418 18.23 4.39 15.05
C ASP A 418 19.36 3.34 15.01
N SER A 419 19.74 2.75 16.16
CA SER A 419 20.81 1.74 16.17
C SER A 419 20.43 0.52 15.32
N SER A 420 21.42 -0.06 14.63
CA SER A 420 21.23 -1.34 13.94
C SER A 420 21.15 -2.49 14.96
N TRP A 421 20.54 -3.61 14.57
CA TRP A 421 20.55 -4.83 15.38
C TRP A 421 21.98 -5.33 15.62
N ALA A 422 22.85 -5.27 14.62
CA ALA A 422 24.25 -5.66 14.75
C ALA A 422 24.99 -4.89 15.86
N ASP A 423 24.70 -3.58 16.01
CA ASP A 423 25.29 -2.74 17.05
C ASP A 423 24.62 -2.95 18.43
N ALA A 424 23.30 -3.17 18.43
CA ALA A 424 22.51 -3.33 19.65
C ALA A 424 22.68 -4.70 20.33
N LYS A 425 22.93 -5.76 19.55
CA LYS A 425 22.87 -7.17 20.00
C LYS A 425 23.70 -7.48 21.24
N ALA A 426 24.85 -6.84 21.41
CA ALA A 426 25.71 -7.06 22.57
C ALA A 426 25.11 -6.54 23.90
N GLY A 427 24.19 -5.57 23.83
CA GLY A 427 23.50 -4.99 24.98
C GLY A 427 22.08 -5.49 25.18
N VAL A 428 21.64 -6.52 24.44
CA VAL A 428 20.28 -7.07 24.56
C VAL A 428 20.37 -8.53 25.00
N ARG A 429 19.80 -8.82 26.16
CA ARG A 429 19.65 -10.19 26.65
C ARG A 429 18.30 -10.75 26.19
N VAL A 430 18.36 -11.87 25.49
CA VAL A 430 17.19 -12.61 25.00
C VAL A 430 16.88 -13.76 25.96
N THR A 431 15.65 -13.81 26.47
CA THR A 431 15.15 -14.92 27.31
C THR A 431 13.90 -15.52 26.69
N GLU A 432 13.90 -16.83 26.42
CA GLU A 432 12.73 -17.55 25.92
C GLU A 432 11.88 -18.08 27.08
N GLU A 433 10.57 -17.84 27.02
CA GLU A 433 9.57 -18.40 27.93
C GLU A 433 8.61 -19.31 27.14
N PRO A 434 8.29 -20.49 27.68
CA PRO A 434 7.37 -21.43 27.04
C PRO A 434 5.93 -20.89 26.96
#